data_AF-A0AAV5JGX8-F1
#
_entry.id   AF-A0AAV5JGX8-F1
#
_cell.length_a   1.000
_cell.length_b   1.000
_cell.length_c   1.000
_cell.angle_alpha   90.00
_cell.angle_beta   90.00
_cell.angle_gamma   90.00
#
_symmetry.space_group_name_H-M   'P 1'
#
loop_
_entity.id
_entity.type
_entity.pdbx_description
1 polymer ?
#
loop_
_entity_poly.entity_id
_entity_poly.type
_entity_poly.pdbx_seq_one_letter_code
_entity_poly.pdbx_strand_id
1 'polypeptide(L)'
;MQDELQALDKTRTWDLVDLLAGKPSVDCKWLYKIKTRSDGFVERYKACLVAKGFTQEYGIDYEETFAPIARPTSVRSLIAIAAAKRWNLFQMDVKNAFLNGDLAEEVYMKPPHGVEHPPNNVCRLKQALYGLKEAPRAWFAKFSTTMSEFGFTSSPHDTALFIRKTNHVMVLLLLYVDNMIITRDDILGIHDLKQFLSHKFEMKDLGVLSYFLGLEVTSSNDGYLLSQTKYASDLISKAGLIDNKIASTPL
;
A
#
# COMPACT_ATOMS: atom_id res chain seq x y z
N MET A 1 -15.81 -1.09 11.87
CA MET A 1 -16.63 -0.81 10.66
C MET A 1 -16.78 0.68 10.47
N GLN A 2 -17.22 1.42 11.50
CA GLN A 2 -17.42 2.86 11.43
C GLN A 2 -16.17 3.66 11.01
N ASP A 3 -14.98 3.33 11.52
CA ASP A 3 -13.71 3.93 11.05
C ASP A 3 -13.50 3.81 9.52
N GLU A 4 -13.88 2.67 8.93
CA GLU A 4 -13.73 2.44 7.49
C GLU A 4 -14.79 3.23 6.72
N LEU A 5 -16.04 3.23 7.18
CA LEU A 5 -17.11 4.03 6.58
C LEU A 5 -16.78 5.52 6.61
N GLN A 6 -16.24 6.04 7.72
CA GLN A 6 -15.76 7.42 7.82
C GLN A 6 -14.63 7.71 6.84
N ALA A 7 -13.71 6.77 6.64
CA ALA A 7 -12.65 6.93 5.65
C ALA A 7 -13.23 6.98 4.23
N LEU A 8 -14.18 6.10 3.90
CA LEU A 8 -14.85 6.04 2.60
C LEU A 8 -15.66 7.31 2.30
N ASP A 9 -16.30 7.88 3.32
CA ASP A 9 -17.04 9.15 3.23
C ASP A 9 -16.09 10.34 3.05
N LYS A 10 -15.01 10.40 3.84
CA LYS A 10 -13.96 11.44 3.75
C LYS A 10 -13.34 11.50 2.35
N THR A 11 -13.10 10.36 1.71
CA THR A 11 -12.56 10.28 0.34
C THR A 11 -13.64 10.39 -0.74
N ARG A 12 -14.92 10.55 -0.35
CA ARG A 12 -16.08 10.59 -1.27
C ARG A 12 -16.05 9.44 -2.27
N THR A 13 -15.83 8.23 -1.74
CA THR A 13 -15.51 7.04 -2.54
C THR A 13 -16.58 6.71 -3.56
N TRP A 14 -17.84 7.03 -3.30
CA TRP A 14 -18.94 6.82 -4.23
C TRP A 14 -20.05 7.86 -4.10
N ASP A 15 -20.88 7.94 -5.14
CA ASP A 15 -22.22 8.55 -5.05
C ASP A 15 -23.28 7.44 -5.06
N LEU A 16 -24.37 7.61 -4.32
CA LEU A 16 -25.55 6.76 -4.47
C LEU A 16 -26.38 7.24 -5.65
N VAL A 17 -26.62 6.36 -6.62
CA VAL A 17 -27.35 6.66 -7.87
C VAL A 17 -28.29 5.51 -8.23
N ASP A 18 -29.30 5.78 -9.05
CA ASP A 18 -30.10 4.73 -9.68
C ASP A 18 -29.25 3.92 -10.65
N LEU A 19 -29.37 2.59 -10.62
CA LEU A 19 -28.67 1.75 -11.58
C LEU A 19 -29.28 1.91 -12.98
N LEU A 20 -28.46 2.33 -13.93
CA LEU A 20 -28.87 2.42 -15.33
C LEU A 20 -29.24 1.03 -15.88
N ALA A 21 -30.31 0.95 -16.66
CA ALA A 21 -30.79 -0.31 -17.22
C ALA A 21 -29.68 -1.01 -18.03
N GLY A 22 -29.41 -2.28 -17.68
CA GLY A 22 -28.43 -3.11 -18.36
C GLY A 22 -26.97 -2.93 -17.92
N LYS A 23 -26.66 -2.01 -16.99
CA LYS A 23 -25.32 -1.91 -16.40
C LYS A 23 -25.11 -2.97 -15.32
N PRO A 24 -23.97 -3.70 -15.32
CA PRO A 24 -23.65 -4.60 -14.23
C PRO A 24 -23.26 -3.82 -12.97
N SER A 25 -23.46 -4.43 -11.81
CA SER A 25 -22.96 -3.92 -10.53
C SER A 25 -22.19 -5.03 -9.82
N VAL A 26 -20.99 -4.73 -9.33
CA VAL A 26 -20.23 -5.65 -8.48
C VAL A 26 -20.83 -5.69 -7.07
N ASP A 27 -20.73 -6.83 -6.42
CA ASP A 27 -21.11 -6.95 -5.02
C ASP A 27 -19.92 -6.58 -4.11
N CYS A 28 -20.12 -6.48 -2.81
CA CYS A 28 -19.06 -6.17 -1.85
C CYS A 28 -19.09 -7.10 -0.63
N LYS A 29 -18.02 -7.07 0.17
CA LYS A 29 -17.94 -7.81 1.43
C LYS A 29 -17.07 -7.07 2.45
N TRP A 30 -17.42 -7.26 3.73
CA TRP A 30 -16.59 -6.84 4.84
C TRP A 30 -15.53 -7.90 5.16
N LEU A 31 -14.26 -7.50 5.22
CA LEU A 31 -13.17 -8.31 5.75
C LEU A 31 -12.79 -7.83 7.15
N TYR A 32 -12.67 -8.77 8.08
CA TYR A 32 -12.29 -8.49 9.46
C TYR A 32 -10.93 -9.11 9.77
N LYS A 33 -10.08 -8.36 10.46
CA LYS A 33 -8.76 -8.81 10.88
C LYS A 33 -8.42 -8.26 12.26
N ILE A 34 -8.01 -9.15 13.17
CA ILE A 34 -7.43 -8.76 14.45
C ILE A 34 -5.95 -8.47 14.20
N LYS A 35 -5.51 -7.26 14.57
CA LYS A 35 -4.10 -6.87 14.63
C LYS A 35 -3.63 -7.09 16.06
N THR A 36 -2.57 -7.86 16.23
CA THR A 36 -1.93 -8.11 17.51
C THR A 36 -0.57 -7.44 17.54
N ARG A 37 -0.17 -6.99 18.73
CA ARG A 37 1.18 -6.52 19.01
C ARG A 37 2.15 -7.70 19.05
N SER A 38 3.45 -7.39 19.14
CA SER A 38 4.51 -8.40 19.25
C SER A 38 4.43 -9.24 20.52
N ASP A 39 3.78 -8.74 21.57
CA ASP A 39 3.53 -9.44 22.84
C ASP A 39 2.27 -10.34 22.80
N GLY A 40 1.58 -10.41 21.66
CA GLY A 40 0.37 -11.21 21.46
C GLY A 40 -0.94 -10.51 21.88
N PHE A 41 -0.89 -9.34 22.51
CA PHE A 41 -2.11 -8.60 22.87
C PHE A 41 -2.78 -7.98 21.64
N VAL A 42 -4.11 -7.88 21.68
CA VAL A 42 -4.88 -7.24 20.62
C VAL A 42 -4.53 -5.75 20.57
N GLU A 43 -3.98 -5.33 19.44
CA GLU A 43 -3.69 -3.93 19.13
C GLU A 43 -4.95 -3.23 18.60
N ARG A 44 -5.63 -3.86 17.62
CA ARG A 44 -6.78 -3.26 16.93
C ARG A 44 -7.64 -4.30 16.23
N TYR A 45 -8.95 -4.08 16.21
CA TYR A 45 -9.87 -4.75 15.29
C TYR A 45 -10.00 -3.94 14.00
N LYS A 46 -9.55 -4.50 12.88
CA LYS A 46 -9.60 -3.86 11.55
C LYS A 46 -10.76 -4.43 10.75
N ALA A 47 -11.59 -3.55 10.19
CA ALA A 47 -12.59 -3.88 9.19
C ALA A 47 -12.23 -3.17 7.88
N CYS A 48 -12.33 -3.86 6.75
CA CYS A 48 -12.14 -3.27 5.42
C CYS A 48 -13.30 -3.65 4.52
N LEU A 49 -13.80 -2.67 3.76
CA LEU A 49 -14.76 -2.95 2.71
C LEU A 49 -14.00 -3.35 1.45
N VAL A 50 -14.45 -4.44 0.81
CA VAL A 50 -13.80 -4.99 -0.38
C VAL A 50 -14.85 -5.26 -1.44
N ALA A 51 -14.64 -4.70 -2.64
CA ALA A 51 -15.43 -5.00 -3.82
C ALA A 51 -15.13 -6.43 -4.29
N LYS A 52 -16.14 -7.13 -4.79
CA LYS A 52 -15.97 -8.45 -5.39
C LYS A 52 -15.51 -8.33 -6.84
N GLY A 53 -14.41 -7.59 -7.09
CA GLY A 53 -13.93 -7.30 -8.44
C GLY A 53 -13.49 -8.53 -9.25
N PHE A 54 -13.43 -9.72 -8.65
CA PHE A 54 -13.30 -10.96 -9.41
C PHE A 54 -14.49 -11.23 -10.35
N THR A 55 -15.64 -10.55 -10.15
CA THR A 55 -16.79 -10.59 -11.07
C THR A 55 -16.68 -9.56 -12.20
N GLN A 56 -15.64 -8.72 -12.24
CA GLN A 56 -15.45 -7.73 -13.31
C GLN A 56 -14.99 -8.40 -14.61
N GLU A 57 -15.49 -7.90 -15.73
CA GLU A 57 -15.21 -8.37 -17.08
C GLU A 57 -14.24 -7.44 -17.83
N TYR A 58 -13.21 -8.03 -18.45
CA TYR A 58 -12.24 -7.29 -19.25
C TYR A 58 -12.90 -6.67 -20.48
N GLY A 59 -12.58 -5.40 -20.77
CA GLY A 59 -13.17 -4.63 -21.87
C GLY A 59 -14.59 -4.09 -21.58
N ILE A 60 -15.14 -4.38 -20.40
CA ILE A 60 -16.42 -3.82 -19.93
C ILE A 60 -16.19 -2.98 -18.68
N ASP A 61 -15.62 -3.58 -17.63
CA ASP A 61 -15.42 -2.93 -16.34
C ASP A 61 -14.00 -2.37 -16.18
N TYR A 62 -13.02 -2.94 -16.90
CA TYR A 62 -11.62 -2.52 -16.88
C TYR A 62 -10.90 -2.87 -18.17
N GLU A 63 -9.88 -2.08 -18.52
CA GLU A 63 -8.98 -2.37 -19.64
C GLU A 63 -7.56 -2.73 -19.19
N GLU A 64 -7.05 -2.09 -18.14
CA GLU A 64 -5.69 -2.33 -17.64
C GLU A 64 -5.66 -2.48 -16.12
N THR A 65 -4.87 -3.44 -15.63
CA THR A 65 -4.77 -3.76 -14.19
C THR A 65 -3.35 -3.65 -13.65
N PHE A 66 -2.36 -3.53 -14.54
CA PHE A 66 -0.96 -3.57 -14.16
C PHE A 66 -0.57 -2.34 -13.34
N ALA A 67 0.00 -2.59 -12.17
CA ALA A 67 0.61 -1.58 -11.32
C ALA A 67 2.04 -2.00 -10.99
N PRO A 68 3.03 -1.13 -11.21
CA PRO A 68 4.38 -1.39 -10.77
C PRO A 68 4.47 -1.57 -9.25
N ILE A 69 5.31 -2.52 -8.85
CA ILE A 69 5.63 -2.80 -7.45
C ILE A 69 7.15 -2.84 -7.32
N ALA A 70 7.67 -2.25 -6.25
CA ALA A 70 9.10 -2.28 -5.96
C ALA A 70 9.66 -3.70 -5.98
N ARG A 71 10.73 -3.89 -6.76
CA ARG A 71 11.41 -5.18 -6.86
C ARG A 71 12.25 -5.44 -5.62
N PRO A 72 12.39 -6.70 -5.15
CA PRO A 72 13.31 -7.03 -4.06
C PRO A 72 14.76 -6.61 -4.34
N THR A 73 15.18 -6.64 -5.61
CA THR A 73 16.49 -6.13 -6.03
C THR A 73 16.62 -4.63 -5.78
N SER A 74 15.59 -3.84 -6.11
CA SER A 74 15.58 -2.39 -5.89
C SER A 74 15.59 -2.04 -4.41
N VAL A 75 14.87 -2.80 -3.57
CA VAL A 75 14.94 -2.66 -2.10
C VAL A 75 16.38 -2.85 -1.63
N ARG A 76 17.04 -3.94 -2.03
CA ARG A 76 18.43 -4.23 -1.65
C ARG A 76 19.41 -3.19 -2.20
N SER A 77 19.24 -2.76 -3.45
CA SER A 77 20.08 -1.73 -4.07
C SER A 77 19.95 -0.38 -3.35
N LEU A 78 18.73 0.01 -2.98
CA LEU A 78 18.49 1.24 -2.21
C LEU A 78 19.22 1.20 -0.86
N ILE A 79 19.10 0.08 -0.15
CA ILE A 79 19.78 -0.12 1.15
C ILE A 79 21.30 -0.12 0.97
N ALA A 80 21.82 -0.78 -0.06
CA ALA A 80 23.25 -0.82 -0.36
C ALA A 80 23.81 0.58 -0.69
N ILE A 81 23.07 1.38 -1.46
CA ILE A 81 23.41 2.80 -1.72
C ILE A 81 23.42 3.58 -0.41
N ALA A 82 22.40 3.42 0.41
CA ALA A 82 22.32 4.09 1.71
C ALA A 82 23.50 3.71 2.62
N ALA A 83 23.88 2.44 2.67
CA ALA A 83 25.06 1.97 3.41
C ALA A 83 26.35 2.61 2.89
N ALA A 84 26.59 2.54 1.57
CA ALA A 84 27.80 3.04 0.94
C ALA A 84 27.97 4.56 1.08
N LYS A 85 26.85 5.31 1.10
CA LYS A 85 26.82 6.75 1.23
C LYS A 85 26.63 7.25 2.66
N ARG A 86 26.47 6.33 3.64
CA ARG A 86 26.12 6.63 5.03
C ARG A 86 24.84 7.48 5.14
N TRP A 87 23.85 7.16 4.31
CA TRP A 87 22.55 7.80 4.33
C TRP A 87 21.58 7.04 5.23
N ASN A 88 20.72 7.78 5.90
CA ASN A 88 19.66 7.21 6.72
C ASN A 88 18.52 6.68 5.83
N LEU A 89 17.91 5.58 6.27
CA LEU A 89 16.70 5.01 5.69
C LEU A 89 15.51 5.33 6.57
N PHE A 90 14.47 5.89 5.98
CA PHE A 90 13.21 6.23 6.64
C PHE A 90 12.06 5.47 6.00
N GLN A 91 11.00 5.27 6.77
CA GLN A 91 9.83 4.55 6.31
C GLN A 91 8.58 5.40 6.51
N MET A 92 7.71 5.39 5.49
CA MET A 92 6.37 5.94 5.58
C MET A 92 5.36 4.93 5.07
N ASP A 93 4.12 5.05 5.53
CA ASP A 93 2.99 4.23 5.11
C ASP A 93 1.83 5.15 4.75
N VAL A 94 1.21 4.94 3.58
CA VAL A 94 -0.03 5.63 3.22
C VAL A 94 -1.23 4.82 3.70
N LYS A 95 -2.12 5.49 4.43
CA LYS A 95 -3.35 4.85 4.88
C LYS A 95 -4.32 4.73 3.70
N ASN A 96 -4.89 3.55 3.54
CA ASN A 96 -5.94 3.26 2.55
C ASN A 96 -5.51 3.65 1.12
N ALA A 97 -4.30 3.23 0.70
CA ALA A 97 -3.68 3.56 -0.59
C ALA A 97 -4.67 3.59 -1.76
N PHE A 98 -5.45 2.52 -1.94
CA PHE A 98 -6.37 2.39 -3.08
C PHE A 98 -7.52 3.40 -3.05
N LEU A 99 -7.99 3.85 -1.88
CA LEU A 99 -9.06 4.86 -1.78
C LEU A 99 -8.62 6.26 -2.26
N ASN A 100 -7.33 6.45 -2.53
CA ASN A 100 -6.79 7.68 -3.11
C ASN A 100 -6.63 7.58 -4.65
N GLY A 101 -6.85 6.40 -5.23
CA GLY A 101 -6.71 6.19 -6.68
C GLY A 101 -7.99 6.59 -7.40
N ASP A 102 -7.87 7.47 -8.39
CA ASP A 102 -9.00 7.85 -9.25
C ASP A 102 -9.32 6.70 -10.22
N LEU A 103 -10.58 6.29 -10.32
CA LEU A 103 -11.02 5.32 -11.32
C LEU A 103 -11.20 6.01 -12.68
N ALA A 104 -10.65 5.42 -13.74
CA ALA A 104 -10.88 5.89 -15.10
C ALA A 104 -12.20 5.32 -15.64
N GLU A 105 -12.51 4.09 -15.26
CA GLU A 105 -13.69 3.35 -15.66
C GLU A 105 -14.86 3.57 -14.69
N GLU A 106 -16.08 3.51 -15.21
CA GLU A 106 -17.29 3.66 -14.40
C GLU A 106 -17.69 2.31 -13.78
N VAL A 107 -17.46 2.18 -12.47
CA VAL A 107 -17.77 0.95 -11.72
C VAL A 107 -18.94 1.19 -10.77
N TYR A 108 -19.94 0.32 -10.85
CA TYR A 108 -21.08 0.30 -9.93
C TYR A 108 -20.93 -0.82 -8.93
N MET A 109 -21.19 -0.54 -7.65
CA MET A 109 -21.11 -1.50 -6.56
C MET A 109 -22.42 -1.50 -5.78
N LYS A 110 -22.88 -2.67 -5.33
CA LYS A 110 -24.01 -2.75 -4.40
C LYS A 110 -23.65 -2.06 -3.07
N PRO A 111 -24.56 -1.26 -2.47
CA PRO A 111 -24.29 -0.63 -1.20
C PRO A 111 -23.97 -1.69 -0.13
N PRO A 112 -22.93 -1.48 0.70
CA PRO A 112 -22.58 -2.44 1.73
C PRO A 112 -23.62 -2.44 2.85
N HIS A 113 -23.73 -3.58 3.55
CA HIS A 113 -24.50 -3.63 4.79
C HIS A 113 -24.00 -2.56 5.77
N GLY A 114 -24.94 -1.80 6.34
CA GLY A 114 -24.67 -0.70 7.26
C GLY A 114 -24.66 0.70 6.61
N VAL A 115 -24.86 0.80 5.30
CA VAL A 115 -25.08 2.07 4.59
C VAL A 115 -26.56 2.20 4.26
N GLU A 116 -27.20 3.29 4.68
CA GLU A 116 -28.58 3.60 4.31
C GLU A 116 -28.64 4.07 2.85
N HIS A 117 -29.61 3.54 2.09
CA HIS A 117 -29.81 3.92 0.70
C HIS A 117 -31.27 3.72 0.27
N PRO A 118 -31.76 4.46 -0.72
CA PRO A 118 -33.08 4.20 -1.32
C PRO A 118 -33.11 2.82 -2.02
N PRO A 119 -34.32 2.26 -2.24
CA PRO A 119 -34.48 1.03 -3.03
C PRO A 119 -33.88 1.20 -4.43
N ASN A 120 -33.21 0.15 -4.94
CA ASN A 120 -32.57 0.10 -6.27
C ASN A 120 -31.35 1.01 -6.49
N ASN A 121 -30.94 1.81 -5.51
CA ASN A 121 -29.70 2.58 -5.63
C ASN A 121 -28.46 1.67 -5.55
N VAL A 122 -27.43 2.09 -6.27
CA VAL A 122 -26.08 1.52 -6.27
C VAL A 122 -25.05 2.60 -5.95
N CYS A 123 -23.88 2.19 -5.47
CA CYS A 123 -22.72 3.04 -5.31
C CYS A 123 -22.00 3.16 -6.66
N ARG A 124 -22.04 4.33 -7.30
CA ARG A 124 -21.13 4.64 -8.41
C ARG A 124 -19.78 5.04 -7.83
N LEU A 125 -18.78 4.19 -7.99
CA LEU A 125 -17.45 4.41 -7.42
C LEU A 125 -16.72 5.54 -8.15
N LYS A 126 -16.20 6.50 -7.37
CA LYS A 126 -15.35 7.61 -7.81
C LYS A 126 -13.87 7.34 -7.53
N GLN A 127 -13.61 6.62 -6.45
CA GLN A 127 -12.27 6.22 -6.04
C GLN A 127 -12.18 4.70 -6.05
N ALA A 128 -10.98 4.19 -6.29
CA ALA A 128 -10.74 2.78 -6.32
C ALA A 128 -10.92 2.14 -4.94
N LEU A 129 -11.35 0.89 -4.91
CA LEU A 129 -11.63 0.16 -3.68
C LEU A 129 -10.87 -1.16 -3.67
N TYR A 130 -10.53 -1.66 -2.48
CA TYR A 130 -9.89 -2.97 -2.36
C TYR A 130 -10.71 -4.04 -3.07
N GLY A 131 -10.05 -4.91 -3.82
CA GLY A 131 -10.70 -6.02 -4.53
C GLY A 131 -11.15 -5.70 -5.95
N LEU A 132 -11.17 -4.42 -6.37
CA LEU A 132 -11.23 -4.08 -7.79
C LEU A 132 -9.92 -4.46 -8.47
N LYS A 133 -9.99 -4.87 -9.75
CA LYS A 133 -8.83 -5.33 -10.50
C LYS A 133 -7.87 -4.20 -10.87
N GLU A 134 -8.41 -3.01 -11.12
CA GLU A 134 -7.73 -1.79 -11.54
C GLU A 134 -7.24 -0.91 -10.38
N ALA A 135 -7.66 -1.22 -9.14
CA ALA A 135 -7.33 -0.40 -7.97
C ALA A 135 -5.84 -0.17 -7.72
N PRO A 136 -4.94 -1.18 -7.85
CA PRO A 136 -3.52 -0.95 -7.72
C PRO A 136 -2.97 0.04 -8.76
N ARG A 137 -3.47 -0.03 -10.01
CA ARG A 137 -3.05 0.84 -11.12
C ARG A 137 -3.50 2.27 -10.87
N ALA A 138 -4.77 2.46 -10.51
CA ALA A 138 -5.34 3.76 -10.16
C ALA A 138 -4.53 4.46 -9.06
N TRP A 139 -4.19 3.72 -7.99
CA TRP A 139 -3.34 4.24 -6.93
C TRP A 139 -1.93 4.61 -7.43
N PHE A 140 -1.26 3.72 -8.15
CA PHE A 140 0.09 3.98 -8.63
C PHE A 140 0.14 5.19 -9.58
N ALA A 141 -0.87 5.34 -10.45
CA ALA A 141 -0.99 6.47 -11.37
C ALA A 141 -1.16 7.80 -10.61
N LYS A 142 -2.03 7.81 -9.59
CA LYS A 142 -2.22 8.98 -8.71
C LYS A 142 -0.91 9.35 -8.01
N PHE A 143 -0.28 8.37 -7.37
CA PHE A 143 0.97 8.60 -6.64
C PHE A 143 2.07 9.11 -7.56
N SER A 144 2.25 8.50 -8.73
CA SER A 144 3.25 8.90 -9.71
C SER A 144 3.04 10.34 -10.19
N THR A 145 1.79 10.74 -10.44
CA THR A 145 1.44 12.11 -10.82
C THR A 145 1.79 13.09 -9.69
N THR A 146 1.38 12.79 -8.46
CA THR A 146 1.70 13.60 -7.27
C THR A 146 3.21 13.72 -7.03
N MET A 147 3.97 12.65 -7.23
CA MET A 147 5.43 12.67 -7.10
C MET A 147 6.08 13.52 -8.20
N SER A 148 5.55 13.46 -9.42
CA SER A 148 6.02 14.28 -10.56
C SER A 148 5.77 15.77 -10.33
N GLU A 149 4.63 16.15 -9.73
CA GLU A 149 4.35 17.53 -9.29
C GLU A 149 5.41 18.06 -8.31
N PHE A 150 6.01 17.16 -7.51
CA PHE A 150 7.06 17.50 -6.55
C PHE A 150 8.49 17.34 -7.11
N GLY A 151 8.62 17.16 -8.43
CA GLY A 151 9.91 17.12 -9.13
C GLY A 151 10.63 15.77 -9.05
N PHE A 152 9.93 14.68 -8.73
CA PHE A 152 10.47 13.33 -8.86
C PHE A 152 10.27 12.78 -10.28
N THR A 153 11.16 11.88 -10.68
CA THR A 153 11.05 11.08 -11.88
C THR A 153 11.20 9.60 -11.54
N SER A 154 10.43 8.72 -12.17
CA SER A 154 10.61 7.27 -12.01
C SER A 154 11.91 6.79 -12.65
N SER A 155 12.55 5.80 -12.02
CA SER A 155 13.74 5.15 -12.54
C SER A 155 13.40 4.29 -13.76
N PRO A 156 14.26 4.27 -14.80
CA PRO A 156 14.09 3.40 -15.96
C PRO A 156 14.29 1.92 -15.63
N HIS A 157 14.89 1.59 -14.48
CA HIS A 157 15.17 0.21 -14.06
C HIS A 157 14.10 -0.37 -13.14
N ASP A 158 13.38 0.49 -12.42
CA ASP A 158 12.24 0.14 -11.58
C ASP A 158 11.32 1.36 -11.47
N THR A 159 10.15 1.30 -12.09
CA THR A 159 9.21 2.43 -12.15
C THR A 159 8.65 2.80 -10.78
N ALA A 160 8.72 1.91 -9.79
CA ALA A 160 8.33 2.18 -8.41
C ALA A 160 9.43 2.86 -7.58
N LEU A 161 10.63 3.03 -8.15
CA LEU A 161 11.70 3.86 -7.58
C LEU A 161 11.62 5.27 -8.16
N PHE A 162 11.28 6.23 -7.31
CA PHE A 162 11.23 7.65 -7.62
C PHE A 162 12.54 8.31 -7.20
N ILE A 163 13.10 9.11 -8.10
CA ILE A 163 14.36 9.82 -7.92
C ILE A 163 14.10 11.30 -8.10
N ARG A 164 14.51 12.10 -7.12
CA ARG A 164 14.60 13.56 -7.24
C ARG A 164 16.05 13.96 -7.04
N LYS A 165 16.63 14.60 -8.06
CA LYS A 165 18.02 15.06 -8.05
C LYS A 165 18.06 16.53 -8.41
N THR A 166 18.62 17.33 -7.52
CA THR A 166 19.04 18.72 -7.78
C THR A 166 20.57 18.80 -7.69
N ASN A 167 21.14 19.99 -7.87
CA ASN A 167 22.60 20.18 -7.77
C ASN A 167 23.15 19.87 -6.36
N HIS A 168 22.30 19.94 -5.33
CA HIS A 168 22.72 19.81 -3.93
C HIS A 168 21.99 18.71 -3.16
N VAL A 169 20.93 18.13 -3.73
CA VAL A 169 20.06 17.18 -3.03
C VAL A 169 19.68 16.01 -3.93
N MET A 170 19.86 14.80 -3.43
CA MET A 170 19.34 13.56 -3.99
C MET A 170 18.41 12.90 -2.97
N VAL A 171 17.16 12.69 -3.36
CA VAL A 171 16.18 11.90 -2.60
C VAL A 171 15.74 10.72 -3.44
N LEU A 172 15.77 9.54 -2.84
CA LEU A 172 15.30 8.30 -3.42
C LEU A 172 14.11 7.81 -2.59
N LEU A 173 12.98 7.57 -3.25
CA LEU A 173 11.78 6.98 -2.63
C LEU A 173 11.40 5.73 -3.41
N LEU A 174 11.27 4.60 -2.72
CA LEU A 174 10.81 3.34 -3.29
C LEU A 174 9.43 3.01 -2.73
N LEU A 175 8.44 2.85 -3.62
CA LEU A 175 7.05 2.55 -3.28
C LEU A 175 6.76 1.05 -3.43
N TYR A 176 6.27 0.42 -2.38
CA TYR A 176 5.65 -0.91 -2.42
C TYR A 176 4.20 -0.80 -1.94
N VAL A 177 3.27 -0.66 -2.88
CA VAL A 177 1.84 -0.51 -2.61
C VAL A 177 1.57 0.65 -1.63
N ASP A 178 1.42 0.39 -0.34
CA ASP A 178 1.19 1.35 0.75
C ASP A 178 2.46 1.76 1.50
N ASN A 179 3.51 0.93 1.45
CA ASN A 179 4.76 1.13 2.19
C ASN A 179 5.82 1.84 1.34
N MET A 180 6.57 2.75 1.95
CA MET A 180 7.61 3.55 1.28
C MET A 180 8.93 3.45 2.03
N ILE A 181 10.04 3.27 1.32
CA ILE A 181 11.39 3.49 1.85
C ILE A 181 11.92 4.79 1.24
N ILE A 182 12.46 5.66 2.08
CA ILE A 182 13.03 6.95 1.67
C ILE A 182 14.47 7.05 2.15
N THR A 183 15.38 7.46 1.28
CA THR A 183 16.76 7.80 1.64
C THR A 183 17.23 9.04 0.87
N ARG A 184 18.30 9.69 1.35
CA ARG A 184 18.75 10.99 0.84
C ARG A 184 20.17 11.35 1.27
N ASP A 185 20.70 12.42 0.70
CA ASP A 185 21.92 13.13 1.14
C ASP A 185 21.67 14.31 2.13
N ASP A 186 20.63 15.13 1.95
CA ASP A 186 20.36 16.35 2.75
C ASP A 186 19.14 16.30 3.70
N ILE A 187 19.32 16.76 4.96
CA ILE A 187 18.34 16.78 6.05
C ILE A 187 16.98 17.38 5.70
N LEU A 188 16.99 18.48 4.98
CA LEU A 188 15.78 19.25 4.70
C LEU A 188 14.89 18.56 3.65
N GLY A 189 15.48 17.93 2.64
CA GLY A 189 14.72 17.31 1.55
C GLY A 189 13.71 16.23 1.96
N ILE A 190 13.96 15.48 3.05
CA ILE A 190 12.98 14.52 3.58
C ILE A 190 11.85 15.20 4.32
N HIS A 191 12.14 16.26 5.09
CA HIS A 191 11.10 16.96 5.82
C HIS A 191 10.07 17.53 4.84
N ASP A 192 10.54 18.19 3.78
CA ASP A 192 9.68 18.75 2.74
C ASP A 192 8.87 17.68 2.02
N LEU A 193 9.50 16.54 1.68
CA LEU A 193 8.81 15.40 1.08
C LEU A 193 7.74 14.81 2.02
N LYS A 194 8.07 14.61 3.29
CA LYS A 194 7.15 14.08 4.31
C LYS A 194 5.95 15.00 4.47
N GLN A 195 6.19 16.31 4.55
CA GLN A 195 5.14 17.31 4.67
C GLN A 195 4.27 17.36 3.41
N PHE A 196 4.88 17.36 2.24
CA PHE A 196 4.18 17.34 0.96
C PHE A 196 3.27 16.11 0.83
N LEU A 197 3.80 14.90 1.08
CA LEU A 197 3.02 13.66 1.05
C LEU A 197 1.89 13.69 2.08
N SER A 198 2.14 14.18 3.30
CA SER A 198 1.12 14.27 4.36
C SER A 198 0.03 15.30 4.06
N HIS A 199 0.31 16.27 3.19
CA HIS A 199 -0.70 17.22 2.70
C HIS A 199 -1.56 16.59 1.60
N LYS A 200 -0.99 15.72 0.77
CA LYS A 200 -1.67 15.08 -0.35
C LYS A 200 -2.43 13.81 0.05
N PHE A 201 -1.92 13.06 1.02
CA PHE A 201 -2.44 11.76 1.45
C PHE A 201 -2.43 11.64 2.97
N GLU A 202 -3.27 10.75 3.51
CA GLU A 202 -3.23 10.42 4.94
C GLU A 202 -2.03 9.50 5.22
N MET A 203 -0.93 10.10 5.65
CA MET A 203 0.35 9.43 5.85
C MET A 203 0.60 9.04 7.31
N LYS A 204 1.40 7.99 7.50
CA LYS A 204 2.04 7.63 8.76
C LYS A 204 3.54 7.66 8.59
N ASP A 205 4.22 8.42 9.45
CA ASP A 205 5.67 8.37 9.56
C ASP A 205 6.05 7.24 10.51
N LEU A 206 6.75 6.23 9.98
CA LEU A 206 7.22 5.08 10.74
C LEU A 206 8.66 5.29 11.24
N GLY A 207 9.25 6.46 10.99
CA GLY A 207 10.58 6.83 11.47
C GLY A 207 11.70 6.13 10.69
N VAL A 208 12.72 5.70 11.41
CA VAL A 208 13.86 4.97 10.84
C VAL A 208 13.41 3.58 10.41
N LEU A 209 13.86 3.15 9.23
CA LEU A 209 13.54 1.83 8.69
C LEU A 209 14.01 0.73 9.65
N SER A 210 13.06 -0.06 10.14
CA SER A 210 13.32 -1.22 11.02
C SER A 210 12.74 -2.52 10.48
N TYR A 211 11.66 -2.44 9.69
CA TYR A 211 11.04 -3.61 9.08
C TYR A 211 10.34 -3.27 7.76
N PHE A 212 10.67 -3.97 6.68
CA PHE A 212 10.03 -3.80 5.37
C PHE A 212 9.85 -5.13 4.66
N LEU A 213 8.60 -5.52 4.42
CA LEU A 213 8.23 -6.70 3.63
C LEU A 213 8.90 -8.01 4.09
N GLY A 214 9.00 -8.25 5.39
CA GLY A 214 9.66 -9.44 5.91
C GLY A 214 11.17 -9.32 6.10
N LEU A 215 11.75 -8.14 5.82
CA LEU A 215 13.14 -7.81 6.10
C LEU A 215 13.22 -6.94 7.34
N GLU A 216 13.88 -7.44 8.38
CA GLU A 216 14.34 -6.67 9.53
C GLU A 216 15.60 -5.91 9.12
N VAL A 217 15.65 -4.63 9.46
CA VAL A 217 16.76 -3.74 9.13
C VAL A 217 17.28 -3.11 10.42
N THR A 218 18.55 -3.36 10.75
CA THR A 218 19.21 -2.75 11.90
C THR A 218 20.35 -1.87 11.41
N SER A 219 20.36 -0.60 11.81
CA SER A 219 21.43 0.34 11.50
C SER A 219 22.56 0.22 12.52
N SER A 220 23.81 0.28 12.06
CA SER A 220 25.02 0.42 12.87
C SER A 220 25.95 1.48 12.27
N ASN A 221 27.07 1.77 12.95
CA ASN A 221 28.10 2.68 12.41
C ASN A 221 28.78 2.14 11.15
N ASP A 222 28.72 0.82 10.93
CA ASP A 222 29.36 0.13 9.81
C ASP A 222 28.39 -0.13 8.64
N GLY A 223 27.10 0.17 8.80
CA GLY A 223 26.10 0.05 7.74
C GLY A 223 24.76 -0.52 8.23
N TYR A 224 24.15 -1.39 7.43
CA TYR A 224 22.85 -1.98 7.71
C TYR A 224 22.95 -3.52 7.75
N LEU A 225 22.41 -4.12 8.81
CA LEU A 225 22.19 -5.56 8.91
C LEU A 225 20.78 -5.88 8.43
N LEU A 226 20.66 -6.83 7.50
CA LEU A 226 19.39 -7.36 7.03
C LEU A 226 19.16 -8.75 7.61
N SER A 227 18.01 -8.96 8.23
CA SER A 227 17.58 -10.26 8.75
C SER A 227 16.16 -10.59 8.31
N GLN A 228 15.84 -11.88 8.29
CA GLN A 228 14.47 -12.38 8.12
C GLN A 228 14.07 -13.32 9.27
N THR A 229 14.76 -13.24 10.40
CA THR A 229 14.54 -14.12 11.56
C THR A 229 13.09 -14.10 11.99
N LYS A 230 12.48 -12.92 12.16
CA LYS A 230 11.07 -12.81 12.54
C LYS A 230 10.14 -13.40 11.48
N TYR A 231 10.39 -13.12 10.20
CA TYR A 231 9.57 -13.65 9.11
C TYR A 231 9.62 -15.18 9.06
N ALA A 232 10.82 -15.77 9.22
CA ALA A 232 11.01 -17.21 9.27
C ALA A 232 10.29 -17.81 10.48
N SER A 233 10.43 -17.22 11.68
CA SER A 233 9.74 -17.66 12.89
C SER A 233 8.21 -17.58 12.75
N ASP A 234 7.69 -16.50 12.18
CA ASP A 234 6.24 -16.34 11.90
C ASP A 234 5.75 -17.41 10.91
N LEU A 235 6.56 -17.79 9.92
CA LEU A 235 6.22 -18.83 8.95
C LEU A 235 6.21 -20.23 9.60
N ILE A 236 7.22 -20.56 10.41
CA ILE A 236 7.30 -21.80 11.19
C ILE A 236 6.09 -21.92 12.11
N SER A 237 5.77 -20.85 12.85
CA SER A 237 4.63 -20.80 13.75
C SER A 237 3.30 -21.02 13.01
N LYS A 238 3.09 -20.34 11.88
CA LYS A 238 1.90 -20.52 11.03
C LYS A 238 1.77 -21.92 10.44
N ALA A 239 2.89 -22.55 10.12
CA ALA A 239 2.92 -23.92 9.62
C ALA A 239 2.70 -24.96 10.73
N GLY A 240 2.62 -24.54 12.00
CA GLY A 240 2.53 -25.46 13.14
C GLY A 240 3.81 -26.26 13.38
N LEU A 241 4.94 -25.85 12.79
CA LEU A 241 6.25 -26.49 12.93
C LEU A 241 6.97 -26.06 14.22
N ILE A 242 6.20 -25.97 15.30
CA ILE A 242 6.63 -25.51 16.63
C ILE A 242 7.05 -26.68 17.52
N ASP A 243 6.90 -27.91 17.03
CA ASP A 243 7.13 -29.15 17.76
C ASP A 243 8.44 -29.82 17.32
N ASN A 244 9.24 -30.30 18.28
CA ASN A 244 10.49 -31.03 18.06
C ASN A 244 10.25 -32.49 17.60
N LYS A 245 9.19 -32.75 16.83
CA LYS A 245 8.97 -34.08 16.24
C LYS A 245 9.93 -34.27 15.07
N ILE A 246 11.17 -34.58 15.41
CA ILE A 246 12.15 -35.17 14.50
C ILE A 246 11.53 -36.51 14.07
N ALA A 247 11.07 -36.63 12.83
CA ALA A 247 10.81 -37.93 12.25
C ALA A 247 12.14 -38.69 12.21
N SER A 248 12.21 -39.87 12.83
CA SER A 248 13.41 -40.69 12.89
C SER A 248 13.87 -41.22 11.53
N THR A 249 13.08 -41.02 10.47
CA THR A 249 13.40 -41.37 9.09
C THR A 249 12.80 -40.36 8.11
N PRO A 250 13.54 -39.88 7.10
CA PRO A 250 12.96 -39.19 5.95
C PRO A 250 12.15 -40.17 5.11
N LEU A 251 11.02 -39.71 4.56
CA LEU A 251 10.25 -40.40 3.52
C LEU A 251 11.06 -40.52 2.22
#